data_AF-A0A6G7J6E8-F1
#
_entry.id   AF-A0A6G7J6E8-F1
#
_cell.length_a   1.000
_cell.length_b   1.000
_cell.length_c   1.000
_cell.angle_alpha   90.00
_cell.angle_beta   90.00
_cell.angle_gamma   90.00
#
_symmetry.space_group_name_H-M   'P 1'
#
loop_
_entity.id
_entity.type
_entity.pdbx_description
1 polymer ?
#
loop_
_entity_poly.entity_id
_entity_poly.type
_entity_poly.pdbx_seq_one_letter_code
_entity_poly.pdbx_strand_id
1 'polypeptide(L)'
;MKTKSIRNILIVGQVLLFLSSCNALKTAPYDQYSFQKAVEIKVEASNLMKKATNPFSSYEQEVEELQLELEKMVVYEANKPNNGISYEMWGLLADQDKNLLGGFLKRWEEQEKLGQVFLNEAQSQVTEAIDMIIRYEGKKDKESENGIMQFILDNR
;
A
#
# COMPACT_ATOMS: atom_id res chain seq x y z
N MET A 1 38.39 3.11 -46.37
CA MET A 1 38.47 3.61 -44.96
C MET A 1 37.12 4.12 -44.42
N LYS A 2 36.32 4.87 -45.19
CA LYS A 2 35.01 5.42 -44.77
C LYS A 2 33.95 4.36 -44.37
N THR A 3 33.88 3.23 -45.08
CA THR A 3 32.92 2.13 -44.81
C THR A 3 33.16 1.38 -43.51
N LYS A 4 34.42 1.22 -43.07
CA LYS A 4 34.76 0.64 -41.75
C LYS A 4 34.33 1.56 -40.61
N SER A 5 34.46 2.88 -40.78
CA SER A 5 34.04 3.87 -39.79
C SER A 5 32.51 3.89 -39.61
N ILE A 6 31.76 3.86 -40.71
CA ILE A 6 30.29 3.80 -40.69
C ILE A 6 29.81 2.51 -40.02
N ARG A 7 30.43 1.36 -40.33
CA ARG A 7 30.11 0.07 -39.68
C ARG A 7 30.37 0.09 -38.17
N ASN A 8 31.47 0.69 -37.73
CA ASN A 8 31.79 0.80 -36.32
C ASN A 8 30.83 1.75 -35.58
N ILE A 9 30.42 2.87 -36.20
CA ILE A 9 29.41 3.78 -35.64
C ILE A 9 28.06 3.08 -35.51
N LEU A 10 27.68 2.26 -36.50
CA LEU A 10 26.42 1.51 -36.48
C LEU A 10 26.42 0.44 -35.38
N ILE A 11 27.54 -0.26 -35.19
CA ILE A 11 27.72 -1.22 -34.09
C ILE A 11 27.67 -0.52 -32.72
N VAL A 12 28.35 0.62 -32.57
CA VAL A 12 28.35 1.40 -31.31
C VAL A 12 26.94 1.93 -31.00
N GLY A 13 26.22 2.44 -32.01
CA GLY A 13 24.83 2.88 -31.86
C GLY A 13 23.88 1.74 -31.46
N GLN A 14 24.10 0.54 -31.99
CA GLN A 14 23.30 -0.64 -31.64
C GLN A 14 23.58 -1.10 -30.19
N VAL A 15 24.82 -1.05 -29.73
CA VAL A 15 25.20 -1.35 -28.33
C VAL A 15 24.60 -0.32 -27.35
N LEU A 16 24.57 0.96 -27.72
CA LEU A 16 23.96 2.02 -26.90
C LEU A 16 22.45 1.84 -26.71
N LEU A 17 21.73 1.31 -27.71
CA LEU A 17 20.29 1.04 -27.59
C LEU A 17 19.98 -0.13 -26.63
N PHE A 18 20.88 -1.11 -26.49
CA PHE A 18 20.71 -2.22 -25.55
C PHE A 18 20.97 -1.84 -24.09
N LEU A 19 21.75 -0.78 -23.82
CA LEU A 19 22.03 -0.33 -22.46
C LEU A 19 20.88 0.50 -21.85
N SER A 20 20.01 1.07 -22.70
CA SER A 20 18.85 1.88 -22.28
C SER A 20 17.66 1.06 -21.76
N SER A 21 17.61 -0.24 -22.06
CA SER A 21 16.45 -1.09 -21.73
C SER A 21 16.41 -1.60 -20.29
N CYS A 22 17.51 -1.46 -19.53
CA CYS A 22 17.57 -1.95 -18.14
C CYS A 22 16.63 -1.21 -17.17
N ASN A 23 16.19 0.02 -17.47
CA ASN A 23 15.22 0.72 -16.61
C ASN A 23 13.76 0.29 -16.86
N ALA A 24 13.46 -0.32 -18.02
CA ALA A 24 12.11 -0.76 -18.36
C ALA A 24 11.66 -2.02 -17.59
N LEU A 25 12.58 -2.68 -16.87
CA LEU A 25 12.35 -3.89 -16.07
C LEU A 25 12.32 -3.62 -14.55
N LYS A 26 12.39 -2.36 -14.11
CA LYS A 26 12.30 -2.01 -12.68
C LYS A 26 10.84 -1.99 -12.20
N THR A 27 10.17 -3.13 -12.28
CA THR A 27 8.87 -3.36 -11.63
C THR A 27 9.12 -3.92 -10.22
N ALA A 28 8.36 -3.48 -9.22
CA ALA A 28 8.34 -4.15 -7.94
C ALA A 28 8.05 -5.64 -8.16
N PRO A 29 8.84 -6.57 -7.58
CA PRO A 29 8.53 -7.99 -7.69
C PRO A 29 7.20 -8.29 -7.00
N TYR A 30 6.46 -9.27 -7.54
CA TYR A 30 5.33 -9.84 -6.81
C TYR A 30 5.82 -10.38 -5.47
N ASP A 31 5.04 -10.12 -4.43
CA ASP A 31 5.35 -10.50 -3.06
C ASP A 31 4.15 -11.16 -2.39
N GLN A 32 4.26 -12.47 -2.19
CA GLN A 32 3.23 -13.25 -1.55
C GLN A 32 3.00 -12.82 -0.10
N TYR A 33 4.05 -12.34 0.60
CA TYR A 33 3.94 -11.91 1.98
C TYR A 33 3.06 -10.65 2.10
N SER A 34 3.33 -9.62 1.28
CA SER A 34 2.52 -8.40 1.21
C SER A 34 1.06 -8.67 0.92
N PHE A 35 0.79 -9.53 -0.07
CA PHE A 35 -0.57 -9.92 -0.42
C PHE A 35 -1.28 -10.63 0.74
N GLN A 36 -0.63 -11.61 1.36
CA GLN A 36 -1.20 -12.37 2.47
C GLN A 36 -1.51 -11.44 3.65
N LYS A 37 -0.57 -10.56 4.02
CA LYS A 37 -0.74 -9.61 5.11
C LYS A 37 -1.86 -8.61 4.85
N ALA A 38 -2.03 -8.14 3.62
CA ALA A 38 -3.15 -7.29 3.26
C ALA A 38 -4.52 -7.99 3.47
N VAL A 39 -4.61 -9.28 3.15
CA VAL A 39 -5.83 -10.08 3.38
C VAL A 39 -6.08 -10.29 4.87
N GLU A 40 -5.04 -10.64 5.65
CA GLU A 40 -5.13 -10.81 7.11
C GLU A 40 -5.61 -9.52 7.78
N ILE A 41 -4.92 -8.40 7.53
CA ILE A 41 -5.24 -7.09 8.09
C ILE A 41 -6.64 -6.63 7.68
N LYS A 42 -7.10 -6.92 6.46
CA LYS A 42 -8.48 -6.61 6.05
C LYS A 42 -9.51 -7.28 6.97
N VAL A 43 -9.32 -8.57 7.24
CA VAL A 43 -10.25 -9.36 8.05
C VAL A 43 -10.22 -8.89 9.50
N GLU A 44 -9.03 -8.72 10.06
CA GLU A 44 -8.81 -8.26 11.43
C GLU A 44 -9.38 -6.85 11.64
N ALA A 45 -9.00 -5.89 10.80
CA ALA A 45 -9.52 -4.53 10.86
C ALA A 45 -11.03 -4.50 10.73
N SER A 46 -11.61 -5.19 9.73
CA SER A 46 -13.07 -5.22 9.55
C SER A 46 -13.80 -5.79 10.77
N ASN A 47 -13.25 -6.81 11.42
CA ASN A 47 -13.84 -7.39 12.61
C ASN A 47 -13.70 -6.48 13.84
N LEU A 48 -12.54 -5.87 14.02
CA LEU A 48 -12.28 -4.96 15.13
C LEU A 48 -13.10 -3.66 15.02
N MET A 49 -13.18 -3.07 13.82
CA MET A 49 -13.97 -1.86 13.55
C MET A 49 -15.45 -2.06 13.91
N LYS A 50 -16.03 -3.24 13.67
CA LYS A 50 -17.42 -3.58 14.07
C LYS A 50 -17.64 -3.51 15.58
N LYS A 51 -16.60 -3.57 16.38
CA LYS A 51 -16.66 -3.48 17.84
C LYS A 51 -16.64 -2.06 18.36
N ALA A 52 -16.37 -1.06 17.52
CA ALA A 52 -16.13 0.32 17.97
C ALA A 52 -17.35 1.08 18.53
N THR A 53 -18.53 0.47 18.55
CA THR A 53 -19.67 0.97 19.34
C THR A 53 -19.55 0.64 20.84
N ASN A 54 -18.59 -0.21 21.21
CA ASN A 54 -18.22 -0.55 22.59
C ASN A 54 -17.01 0.28 23.05
N PRO A 55 -16.75 0.37 24.37
CA PRO A 55 -15.59 1.09 24.90
C PRO A 55 -14.27 0.59 24.30
N PHE A 56 -13.41 1.51 23.89
CA PHE A 56 -12.06 1.23 23.40
C PHE A 56 -11.26 0.40 24.39
N SER A 57 -11.36 0.74 25.68
CA SER A 57 -10.68 0.03 26.78
C SER A 57 -10.97 -1.47 26.87
N SER A 58 -12.02 -1.96 26.18
CA SER A 58 -12.35 -3.40 26.14
C SER A 58 -11.60 -4.15 25.03
N TYR A 59 -10.91 -3.45 24.13
CA TYR A 59 -10.25 -3.97 22.94
C TYR A 59 -8.86 -3.35 22.70
N GLU A 60 -8.30 -2.69 23.71
CA GLU A 60 -7.01 -1.97 23.64
C GLU A 60 -5.90 -2.88 23.12
N GLN A 61 -5.81 -4.11 23.64
CA GLN A 61 -4.82 -5.09 23.20
C GLN A 61 -4.96 -5.44 21.72
N GLU A 62 -6.17 -5.72 21.24
CA GLU A 62 -6.40 -6.04 19.82
C GLU A 62 -6.09 -4.86 18.91
N VAL A 63 -6.31 -3.63 19.38
CA VAL A 63 -5.93 -2.41 18.64
C VAL A 63 -4.41 -2.28 18.57
N GLU A 64 -3.70 -2.45 19.69
CA GLU A 64 -2.24 -2.41 19.73
C GLU A 64 -1.61 -3.47 18.82
N GLU A 65 -2.14 -4.69 18.83
CA GLU A 65 -1.69 -5.78 17.97
C GLU A 65 -1.87 -5.44 16.48
N LEU A 66 -3.03 -4.88 16.10
CA LEU A 66 -3.29 -4.46 14.72
C LEU A 66 -2.39 -3.29 14.29
N GLN A 67 -2.18 -2.30 15.17
CA GLN A 67 -1.28 -1.18 14.91
C GLN A 67 0.17 -1.66 14.72
N LEU A 68 0.61 -2.62 15.52
CA LEU A 68 1.94 -3.22 15.38
C LEU A 68 2.08 -3.97 14.04
N GLU A 69 1.06 -4.69 13.58
CA GLU A 69 1.09 -5.33 12.26
C GLU A 69 1.13 -4.29 11.13
N LEU A 70 0.41 -3.17 11.25
CA LEU A 70 0.51 -2.06 10.29
C LEU A 70 1.92 -1.45 10.25
N GLU A 71 2.53 -1.19 11.40
CA GLU A 71 3.89 -0.66 11.48
C GLU A 71 4.90 -1.62 10.83
N LYS A 72 4.80 -2.92 11.12
CA LYS A 72 5.64 -3.95 10.49
C LYS A 72 5.51 -3.91 8.97
N MET A 73 4.29 -3.75 8.44
CA MET A 73 4.07 -3.67 6.99
C MET A 73 4.66 -2.39 6.41
N VAL A 74 4.48 -1.23 7.03
CA VAL A 74 5.10 0.03 6.57
C VAL A 74 6.62 -0.12 6.48
N VAL A 75 7.26 -0.66 7.52
CA VAL A 75 8.71 -0.89 7.55
C VAL A 75 9.14 -1.91 6.50
N TYR A 76 8.39 -3.01 6.36
CA TYR A 76 8.69 -4.05 5.39
C TYR A 76 8.69 -3.50 3.96
N GLU A 77 7.66 -2.75 3.59
CA GLU A 77 7.50 -2.22 2.23
C GLU A 77 8.50 -1.11 1.91
N ALA A 78 8.89 -0.31 2.90
CA ALA A 78 9.96 0.70 2.79
C ALA A 78 11.32 0.09 2.42
N ASN A 79 11.57 -1.16 2.81
CA ASN A 79 12.83 -1.85 2.57
C ASN A 79 12.86 -2.67 1.27
N LYS A 80 11.80 -2.60 0.45
CA LYS A 80 11.73 -3.31 -0.85
C LYS A 80 12.18 -2.41 -2.01
N PRO A 81 12.98 -2.94 -2.97
CA PRO A 81 13.39 -2.17 -4.14
C PRO A 81 12.21 -1.85 -5.07
N ASN A 82 12.16 -0.63 -5.59
CA ASN A 82 11.16 -0.13 -6.54
C ASN A 82 9.69 -0.22 -6.05
N ASN A 83 9.47 -0.10 -4.74
CA ASN A 83 8.17 -0.39 -4.12
C ASN A 83 7.48 0.83 -3.48
N GLY A 84 7.78 2.02 -3.99
CA GLY A 84 7.30 3.28 -3.41
C GLY A 84 5.78 3.36 -3.30
N ILE A 85 5.03 2.81 -4.27
CA ILE A 85 3.57 2.84 -4.27
C ILE A 85 2.98 2.06 -3.08
N SER A 86 3.46 0.84 -2.85
CA SER A 86 3.00 0.04 -1.72
C SER A 86 3.38 0.69 -0.40
N TYR A 87 4.62 1.18 -0.28
CA TYR A 87 5.07 1.90 0.92
C TYR A 87 4.18 3.09 1.24
N GLU A 88 3.87 3.93 0.25
CA GLU A 88 3.00 5.10 0.42
C GLU A 88 1.57 4.70 0.81
N MET A 89 1.01 3.64 0.21
CA MET A 89 -0.34 3.19 0.54
C MET A 89 -0.42 2.60 1.96
N TRP A 90 0.55 1.77 2.35
CA TRP A 90 0.62 1.24 3.71
C TRP A 90 0.85 2.35 4.73
N GLY A 91 1.68 3.35 4.39
CA GLY A 91 1.86 4.55 5.20
C GLY A 91 0.56 5.31 5.39
N LEU A 92 -0.18 5.56 4.31
CA LEU A 92 -1.48 6.23 4.35
C LEU A 92 -2.52 5.45 5.19
N LEU A 93 -2.52 4.11 5.09
CA LEU A 93 -3.40 3.25 5.88
C LEU A 93 -3.09 3.33 7.38
N ALA A 94 -1.81 3.40 7.74
CA ALA A 94 -1.32 3.45 9.12
C ALA A 94 -1.32 4.87 9.72
N ASP A 95 -1.44 5.91 8.90
CA ASP A 95 -1.39 7.29 9.34
C ASP A 95 -2.55 7.64 10.28
N GLN A 96 -2.21 8.03 11.51
CA GLN A 96 -3.16 8.38 12.56
C GLN A 96 -3.81 9.75 12.34
N ASP A 97 -3.23 10.61 11.51
CA ASP A 97 -3.77 11.94 11.21
C ASP A 97 -4.63 11.95 9.93
N LYS A 98 -4.84 10.78 9.31
CA LYS A 98 -5.65 10.58 8.10
C LYS A 98 -6.93 9.81 8.40
N ASN A 99 -7.86 9.75 7.45
CA ASN A 99 -9.19 9.17 7.67
C ASN A 99 -9.29 7.66 7.37
N LEU A 100 -8.16 6.94 7.31
CA LEU A 100 -8.13 5.49 7.10
C LEU A 100 -8.02 4.74 8.44
N LEU A 101 -7.36 3.57 8.44
CA LEU A 101 -7.36 2.68 9.59
C LEU A 101 -6.65 3.31 10.80
N GLY A 102 -5.47 3.90 10.60
CA GLY A 102 -4.73 4.58 11.67
C GLY A 102 -5.57 5.63 12.39
N GLY A 103 -6.13 6.60 11.65
CA GLY A 103 -6.96 7.63 12.26
C GLY A 103 -8.34 7.16 12.73
N PHE A 104 -8.89 6.09 12.16
CA PHE A 104 -10.07 5.43 12.75
C PHE A 104 -9.75 4.92 14.15
N LEU A 105 -8.63 4.20 14.33
CA LEU A 105 -8.22 3.63 15.62
C LEU A 105 -7.94 4.74 16.63
N LYS A 106 -7.20 5.79 16.23
CA LYS A 106 -6.97 6.98 17.07
C LYS A 106 -8.27 7.66 17.49
N ARG A 107 -9.22 7.84 16.56
CA ARG A 107 -10.52 8.43 16.90
C ARG A 107 -11.31 7.57 17.88
N TRP A 108 -11.25 6.25 17.74
CA TRP A 108 -11.92 5.35 18.68
C TRP A 108 -11.30 5.43 20.08
N GLU A 109 -9.97 5.46 20.18
CA GLU A 109 -9.23 5.69 21.42
C GLU A 109 -9.65 7.02 22.08
N GLU A 110 -9.63 8.12 21.33
CA GLU A 110 -9.95 9.46 21.85
C GLU A 110 -11.41 9.61 22.31
N GLN A 111 -12.35 8.92 21.63
CA GLN A 111 -13.80 9.07 21.87
C GLN A 111 -14.40 7.96 22.72
N GLU A 112 -13.63 6.92 23.07
CA GLU A 112 -14.04 5.66 23.69
C GLU A 112 -15.06 4.83 22.89
N LYS A 113 -15.99 5.45 22.17
CA LYS A 113 -17.05 4.81 21.40
C LYS A 113 -17.36 5.64 20.17
N LEU A 114 -17.67 4.96 19.07
CA LEU A 114 -18.06 5.56 17.81
C LEU A 114 -19.53 5.29 17.51
N GLY A 115 -20.17 6.24 16.82
CA GLY A 115 -21.55 6.09 16.37
C GLY A 115 -21.67 5.07 15.23
N GLN A 116 -22.78 4.32 15.19
CA GLN A 116 -23.00 3.28 14.18
C GLN A 116 -22.96 3.80 12.73
N VAL A 117 -23.46 5.02 12.48
CA VAL A 117 -23.44 5.64 11.15
C VAL A 117 -22.00 5.89 10.69
N PHE A 118 -21.19 6.53 11.54
CA PHE A 118 -19.78 6.77 11.26
C PHE A 118 -19.02 5.45 11.04
N LEU A 119 -19.27 4.45 11.89
CA LEU A 119 -18.64 3.13 11.78
C LEU A 119 -18.89 2.49 10.41
N ASN A 120 -20.13 2.52 9.91
CA ASN A 120 -20.47 1.92 8.63
C ASN A 120 -19.72 2.59 7.46
N GLU A 121 -19.65 3.92 7.46
CA GLU A 121 -18.95 4.68 6.43
C GLU A 121 -17.43 4.45 6.50
N ALA A 122 -16.84 4.58 7.68
CA ALA A 122 -15.41 4.38 7.89
C ALA A 122 -14.99 2.95 7.55
N GLN A 123 -15.78 1.94 7.93
CA GLN A 123 -15.50 0.55 7.57
C GLN A 123 -15.50 0.33 6.06
N SER A 124 -16.43 0.95 5.32
CA SER A 124 -16.45 0.86 3.87
C SER A 124 -15.17 1.47 3.27
N GLN A 125 -14.78 2.66 3.73
CA GLN A 125 -13.59 3.37 3.22
C GLN A 125 -12.30 2.61 3.52
N VAL A 126 -12.13 2.12 4.75
CA VAL A 126 -10.93 1.36 5.16
C VAL A 126 -10.84 0.05 4.41
N THR A 127 -11.93 -0.72 4.30
CA THR A 127 -11.89 -2.01 3.60
C THR A 127 -11.69 -1.85 2.10
N GLU A 128 -12.21 -0.80 1.49
CA GLU A 128 -11.95 -0.44 0.09
C GLU A 128 -10.47 -0.07 -0.13
N ALA A 129 -9.89 0.75 0.77
CA ALA A 129 -8.47 1.09 0.72
C ALA A 129 -7.57 -0.16 0.81
N ILE A 130 -7.87 -1.08 1.72
CA ILE A 130 -7.12 -2.35 1.82
C ILE A 130 -7.32 -3.22 0.58
N ASP A 131 -8.52 -3.22 -0.02
CA ASP A 131 -8.76 -3.90 -1.29
C ASP A 131 -7.92 -3.35 -2.45
N MET A 132 -7.57 -2.07 -2.43
CA MET A 132 -6.63 -1.49 -3.40
C MET A 132 -5.22 -2.07 -3.23
N ILE A 133 -4.75 -2.22 -1.98
CA ILE A 133 -3.48 -2.90 -1.68
C ILE A 133 -3.53 -4.34 -2.19
N ILE A 134 -4.57 -5.10 -1.85
CA ILE A 134 -4.73 -6.51 -2.28
C ILE A 134 -4.70 -6.63 -3.81
N ARG A 135 -5.44 -5.77 -4.53
CA ARG A 135 -5.45 -5.77 -6.00
C ARG A 135 -4.08 -5.45 -6.59
N TYR A 136 -3.41 -4.43 -6.06
CA TYR A 136 -2.09 -4.03 -6.53
C TYR A 136 -1.04 -5.11 -6.24
N GLU A 137 -0.99 -5.65 -5.03
CA GLU A 137 -0.06 -6.73 -4.67
C GLU A 137 -0.34 -8.01 -5.45
N GLY A 138 -1.61 -8.34 -5.73
CA GLY A 138 -1.98 -9.56 -6.43
C GLY A 138 -1.67 -9.55 -7.94
N LYS A 139 -1.67 -8.38 -8.58
CA LYS A 139 -1.52 -8.28 -10.05
C LYS A 139 -0.31 -7.48 -10.51
N LYS A 140 0.06 -6.41 -9.78
CA LYS A 140 1.09 -5.42 -10.16
C LYS A 140 0.94 -4.95 -11.61
N ASP A 141 -0.32 -4.79 -12.07
CA ASP A 141 -0.62 -4.31 -13.43
C ASP A 141 -0.83 -2.78 -13.45
N LYS A 142 -0.81 -2.17 -14.64
CA LYS A 142 -0.94 -0.71 -14.78
C LYS A 142 -2.28 -0.17 -14.30
N GLU A 143 -3.36 -0.96 -14.38
CA GLU A 143 -4.68 -0.52 -13.95
C GLU A 143 -4.74 -0.38 -12.43
N SER A 144 -4.29 -1.42 -11.72
CA SER A 144 -4.15 -1.41 -10.26
C SER A 144 -3.16 -0.35 -9.79
N GLU A 145 -2.04 -0.17 -10.48
CA GLU A 145 -1.04 0.88 -10.21
C GLU A 145 -1.63 2.30 -10.33
N ASN A 146 -2.36 2.59 -11.42
CA ASN A 146 -2.99 3.89 -11.61
C ASN A 146 -4.07 4.15 -10.55
N GLY A 147 -4.87 3.12 -10.24
CA GLY A 147 -5.93 3.22 -9.23
C GLY A 147 -5.37 3.57 -7.86
N ILE A 148 -4.41 2.79 -7.35
CA ILE A 148 -3.82 3.02 -6.03
C ILE A 148 -3.08 4.36 -5.97
N MET A 149 -2.38 4.76 -7.05
CA MET A 149 -1.72 6.07 -7.13
C MET A 149 -2.72 7.22 -7.04
N GLN A 150 -3.82 7.15 -7.79
CA GLN A 150 -4.85 8.18 -7.75
C GLN A 150 -5.44 8.31 -6.33
N PHE A 151 -5.74 7.18 -5.69
CA PHE A 151 -6.25 7.17 -4.33
C PHE A 151 -5.27 7.78 -3.31
N ILE A 152 -3.97 7.46 -3.41
CA ILE A 152 -2.95 8.10 -2.58
C ILE A 152 -2.97 9.63 -2.76
N LEU A 153 -3.03 10.10 -4.01
CA LEU A 153 -3.05 11.53 -4.32
C LEU A 153 -4.29 12.24 -3.76
N ASP A 154 -5.45 11.59 -3.80
CA ASP A 154 -6.72 12.14 -3.31
C ASP A 154 -6.78 12.22 -1.77
N ASN A 155 -5.92 11.47 -1.07
CA ASN A 155 -5.90 11.37 0.40
C ASN A 155 -4.62 11.97 1.05
N ARG A 156 -3.75 12.59 0.25
CA ARG A 156 -2.54 13.29 0.74
C ARG A 156 -2.84 14.56 1.52
#